data_AF-A0A6J5FD49-F1
#
_entry.id   AF-A0A6J5FD49-F1
#
_cell.length_a   1.000
_cell.length_b   1.000
_cell.length_c   1.000
_cell.angle_alpha   90.00
_cell.angle_beta   90.00
_cell.angle_gamma   90.00
#
_symmetry.space_group_name_H-M   'P 1'
#
loop_
_entity.id
_entity.type
_entity.pdbx_description
1 polymer ?
#
loop_
_entity_poly.entity_id
_entity_poly.type
_entity_poly.pdbx_seq_one_letter_code
_entity_poly.pdbx_strand_id
1 'polypeptide(L)'
;MSTQTHAENDLAHIKTMISELEYLDYGHNTAKTNVVMQPAYWRTRIRAVLALHNIPIHIQKQGSELLVRLDRLHVASRANCQTRPTLSVTKQHPPFDQPR
;
A
#
# COMPACT_ATOMS: atom_id res chain seq x y z
N MET A 1 23.79 2.37 22.92
CA MET A 1 22.78 3.15 22.16
C MET A 1 21.44 2.91 22.82
N SER A 2 20.66 3.97 23.11
CA SER A 2 19.36 3.84 23.78
C SER A 2 18.32 3.24 22.83
N THR A 3 17.38 2.45 23.36
CA THR A 3 16.25 1.88 22.61
C THR A 3 15.41 2.96 21.91
N GLN A 4 15.40 4.17 22.48
CA GLN A 4 14.77 5.37 21.92
C GLN A 4 15.36 5.77 20.57
N THR A 5 16.68 5.90 20.48
CA THR A 5 17.38 6.30 19.25
C THR A 5 17.20 5.26 18.14
N HIS A 6 17.10 3.99 18.52
CA HIS A 6 16.82 2.91 17.58
C HIS A 6 15.39 3.02 17.02
N ALA A 7 14.39 3.30 17.85
CA ALA A 7 13.01 3.50 17.41
C ALA A 7 12.84 4.72 16.50
N GLU A 8 13.52 5.83 16.81
CA GLU A 8 13.54 7.05 15.99
C GLU A 8 14.13 6.79 14.59
N ASN A 9 15.27 6.11 14.53
CA ASN A 9 15.92 5.76 13.27
C ASN A 9 15.07 4.77 12.45
N ASP A 10 14.45 3.78 13.08
CA ASP A 10 13.59 2.83 12.40
C ASP A 10 12.36 3.55 11.81
N LEU A 11 11.72 4.45 12.56
CA LEU A 11 10.59 5.24 12.05
C LEU A 11 10.99 6.19 10.92
N ALA A 12 12.16 6.83 11.00
CA ALA A 12 12.67 7.69 9.93
C ALA A 12 12.90 6.89 8.65
N HIS A 13 13.51 5.71 8.76
CA HIS A 13 13.71 4.82 7.62
C HIS A 13 12.39 4.32 7.03
N ILE A 14 11.46 3.87 7.87
CA ILE A 14 10.11 3.43 7.45
C ILE A 14 9.38 4.57 6.72
N LYS A 15 9.48 5.80 7.20
CA LYS A 15 8.87 6.97 6.54
C LYS A 15 9.38 7.16 5.11
N THR A 16 10.68 7.04 4.90
CA THR A 16 11.30 7.14 3.56
C THR A 16 10.77 6.05 2.63
N MET A 17 10.72 4.81 3.13
CA MET A 17 10.25 3.67 2.34
C MET A 17 8.76 3.74 2.00
N ILE A 18 7.92 4.27 2.90
CA ILE A 18 6.50 4.51 2.60
C ILE A 18 6.34 5.58 1.52
N SER A 19 7.15 6.65 1.55
CA SER A 19 7.11 7.67 0.50
C SER A 19 7.52 7.12 -0.87
N GLU A 20 8.49 6.20 -0.90
CA GLU A 20 8.87 5.48 -2.14
C GLU A 20 7.73 4.60 -2.64
N LEU A 21 7.06 3.86 -1.76
CA LEU A 21 5.88 3.06 -2.11
C LEU A 21 4.73 3.91 -2.64
N GLU A 22 4.45 5.05 -2.01
CA GLU A 22 3.47 6.02 -2.48
C GLU A 22 3.80 6.49 -3.90
N TYR A 23 5.06 6.83 -4.17
CA TYR A 23 5.50 7.24 -5.50
C TYR A 23 5.35 6.12 -6.55
N LEU A 24 5.69 4.88 -6.20
CA LEU A 24 5.59 3.74 -7.10
C LEU A 24 4.13 3.33 -7.40
N ASP A 25 3.22 3.45 -6.44
CA ASP A 25 1.78 3.19 -6.63
C ASP A 25 1.17 4.11 -7.71
N TYR A 26 1.69 5.33 -7.87
CA TYR A 26 1.30 6.24 -8.96
C TYR A 26 1.88 5.86 -10.34
N GLY A 27 2.95 5.07 -10.40
CA GLY A 27 3.75 4.87 -11.62
C GLY A 27 3.55 3.54 -12.33
N HIS A 28 3.48 2.41 -11.61
CA HIS A 28 3.22 1.09 -12.19
C HIS A 28 3.16 0.03 -11.08
N ASN A 29 2.46 -1.07 -11.34
CA ASN A 29 2.50 -2.31 -10.54
C ASN A 29 3.89 -2.99 -10.61
N THR A 30 4.94 -2.35 -10.13
CA THR A 30 6.29 -2.91 -10.09
C THR A 30 6.38 -3.97 -9.00
N ALA A 31 6.17 -5.20 -9.44
CA ALA A 31 6.71 -6.46 -8.93
C ALA A 31 6.76 -6.63 -7.40
N LYS A 32 5.75 -7.36 -6.90
CA LYS A 32 5.56 -7.89 -5.54
C LYS A 32 6.65 -8.88 -5.07
N THR A 33 7.82 -8.92 -5.70
CA THR A 33 8.88 -9.91 -5.42
C THR A 33 9.79 -9.51 -4.26
N ASN A 34 9.91 -8.22 -3.94
CA ASN A 34 10.69 -7.77 -2.79
C ASN A 34 9.77 -7.53 -1.58
N VAL A 35 10.06 -8.17 -0.44
CA VAL A 35 9.30 -8.01 0.82
C VAL A 35 9.25 -6.55 1.29
N VAL A 36 10.31 -5.79 1.02
CA VAL A 36 10.44 -4.36 1.35
C VAL A 36 9.49 -3.51 0.50
N MET A 37 9.04 -4.01 -0.65
CA MET A 37 8.06 -3.36 -1.51
C MET A 37 6.61 -3.72 -1.13
N GLN A 38 6.40 -4.53 -0.09
CA GLN A 38 5.06 -4.91 0.36
C GLN A 38 4.59 -4.02 1.52
N PRO A 39 3.47 -3.28 1.40
CA PRO A 39 2.91 -2.48 2.48
C PRO A 39 2.68 -3.25 3.79
N ALA A 40 2.36 -4.55 3.69
CA ALA A 40 2.15 -5.44 4.83
C ALA A 40 3.41 -5.66 5.69
N TYR A 41 4.59 -5.67 5.07
CA TYR A 41 5.87 -5.78 5.78
C TYR A 41 6.08 -4.57 6.69
N TRP A 42 5.90 -3.36 6.15
CA TRP A 42 6.03 -2.12 6.92
C TRP A 42 5.00 -1.98 8.02
N ARG A 43 3.76 -2.41 7.78
CA ARG A 43 2.71 -2.46 8.81
C ARG A 43 3.14 -3.29 10.02
N THR A 44 3.78 -4.44 9.77
CA THR A 44 4.27 -5.35 10.81
C THR A 44 5.41 -4.70 11.61
N ARG A 45 6.36 -4.06 10.91
CA ARG A 45 7.49 -3.35 11.54
C ARG A 45 7.03 -2.19 12.43
N ILE A 46 6.11 -1.34 11.95
CA ILE A 46 5.57 -0.24 12.76
C ILE A 46 4.87 -0.77 14.02
N ARG A 47 4.08 -1.84 13.91
CA ARG A 47 3.42 -2.45 15.07
C ARG A 47 4.42 -2.99 16.09
N ALA A 48 5.54 -3.56 15.64
CA ALA A 48 6.61 -3.99 16.53
C ALA A 48 7.27 -2.82 17.28
N VAL A 49 7.52 -1.70 16.59
CA VAL A 49 8.02 -0.46 17.22
C VAL A 49 7.03 0.08 18.26
N LEU A 50 5.73 0.08 17.92
CA LEU A 50 4.67 0.54 18.83
C LEU A 50 4.40 -0.41 20.01
N ALA A 51 4.88 -1.65 19.96
CA ALA A 51 4.77 -2.61 21.05
C ALA A 51 5.92 -2.48 22.08
N LEU A 52 6.94 -1.66 21.81
CA LEU A 52 8.04 -1.44 22.75
C LEU A 52 7.53 -0.74 24.02
N HIS A 53 8.03 -1.16 25.18
CA HIS A 53 7.69 -0.52 26.46
C HIS A 53 8.29 0.88 26.57
N ASN A 54 7.55 1.79 27.21
CA ASN A 54 7.98 3.16 27.51
C ASN A 54 8.36 4.01 26.27
N ILE A 55 7.75 3.73 25.13
CA ILE A 55 7.89 4.56 23.93
C ILE A 55 7.26 5.95 24.15
N PRO A 56 7.98 7.03 23.85
CA PRO A 56 7.45 8.36 24.02
C PRO A 56 6.31 8.64 23.04
N ILE A 57 5.43 9.55 23.47
CA ILE A 57 4.16 9.87 22.79
C ILE A 57 4.37 10.30 21.33
N HIS A 58 5.47 11.01 21.03
CA HIS A 58 5.75 11.45 19.67
C HIS A 58 6.04 10.26 18.72
N ILE A 59 6.71 9.21 19.20
CA ILE A 59 6.96 7.96 18.44
C ILE A 59 5.64 7.23 18.19
N GLN A 60 4.77 7.18 19.19
CA GLN A 60 3.43 6.59 19.05
C GLN A 60 2.58 7.31 18.01
N LYS A 61 2.59 8.65 18.05
CA LYS A 61 1.88 9.50 17.08
C LYS A 61 2.42 9.30 15.65
N GLN A 62 3.74 9.30 15.49
CA GLN A 62 4.38 9.07 14.20
C GLN A 62 4.06 7.68 13.64
N GLY A 63 4.19 6.62 14.44
CA GLY A 63 3.85 5.26 14.01
C GLY A 63 2.38 5.14 13.58
N SER A 64 1.46 5.74 14.34
CA SER A 64 0.02 5.74 14.01
C SER A 64 -0.27 6.46 12.69
N GLU A 65 0.38 7.60 12.44
CA GLU A 65 0.24 8.34 11.18
C GLU A 65 0.75 7.52 9.97
N LEU A 66 1.88 6.82 10.13
CA LEU A 66 2.43 5.95 9.09
C LEU A 66 1.51 4.76 8.79
N LEU A 67 0.83 4.20 9.79
CA LEU A 67 -0.20 3.16 9.57
C LEU A 67 -1.36 3.67 8.72
N VAL A 68 -1.85 4.89 8.99
CA VAL A 68 -2.92 5.52 8.20
C VAL A 68 -2.49 5.72 6.75
N ARG A 69 -1.23 6.12 6.50
CA ARG A 69 -0.69 6.24 5.13
C ARG A 69 -0.68 4.91 4.40
N LEU A 70 -0.20 3.83 5.05
CA LEU A 70 -0.22 2.48 4.48
C LEU A 70 -1.63 1.97 4.17
N ASP A 71 -2.63 2.28 5.00
CA ASP A 71 -4.01 1.88 4.75
C ASP A 71 -4.58 2.53 3.48
N ARG A 72 -4.17 3.76 3.15
CA ARG A 72 -4.58 4.44 1.90
C ARG A 72 -4.02 3.77 0.65
N LEU A 73 -2.78 3.28 0.69
CA LEU A 73 -2.17 2.53 -0.41
C LEU A 73 -2.94 1.23 -0.72
N HIS A 74 -3.42 0.53 0.32
CA HIS A 74 -4.20 -0.68 0.13
C HIS A 74 -5.55 -0.40 -0.55
N VAL A 75 -6.20 0.71 -0.21
CA VAL A 75 -7.49 1.12 -0.81
C VAL A 75 -7.30 1.56 -2.26
N ALA A 76 -6.26 2.34 -2.57
CA ALA A 76 -5.96 2.80 -3.94
C ALA A 76 -5.69 1.62 -4.88
N SER A 77 -4.89 0.64 -4.44
CA SER A 77 -4.65 -0.59 -5.20
C SER A 77 -5.94 -1.36 -5.52
N ARG A 78 -6.86 -1.47 -4.55
CA ARG A 78 -8.16 -2.14 -4.76
C ARG A 78 -9.10 -1.37 -5.69
N ALA A 79 -9.12 -0.03 -5.59
CA ALA A 79 -9.92 0.82 -6.47
C ALA A 79 -9.43 0.75 -7.93
N ASN A 80 -8.12 0.76 -8.16
CA ASN A 80 -7.53 0.59 -9.50
C ASN A 80 -7.78 -0.79 -10.12
N CYS A 81 -8.00 -1.84 -9.32
CA CYS A 81 -8.41 -3.15 -9.84
C CYS A 81 -9.88 -3.19 -10.31
N GLN A 82 -10.71 -2.22 -9.88
CA GLN A 82 -12.14 -2.16 -10.21
C GLN A 82 -12.46 -1.24 -11.39
N THR A 83 -11.51 -0.41 -11.85
CA THR A 83 -11.71 0.57 -12.92
C THR A 83 -11.27 0.08 -14.30
N ARG A 84 -11.12 -1.23 -14.54
CA ARG A 84 -11.17 -1.72 -15.92
C ARG A 84 -12.65 -1.76 -16.31
N PRO A 85 -13.16 -0.83 -17.14
CA PRO A 85 -14.51 -0.98 -17.64
C PRO A 85 -14.47 -2.28 -18.44
N THR A 86 -15.20 -3.28 -17.96
CA THR A 86 -15.61 -4.39 -18.80
C THR A 86 -16.45 -3.72 -19.88
N LEU A 87 -15.81 -3.38 -21.01
CA LEU A 87 -16.49 -3.07 -22.26
C LEU A 87 -17.26 -4.34 -22.60
N SER A 88 -18.46 -4.39 -22.03
CA SER A 88 -19.49 -5.34 -22.36
C SER A 88 -19.78 -5.05 -23.82
N VAL A 89 -19.27 -5.92 -24.69
CA VAL A 89 -19.59 -5.88 -26.12
C VAL A 89 -21.05 -6.31 -26.26
N THR A 90 -21.96 -5.40 -25.93
CA THR A 90 -23.38 -5.60 -26.13
C THR A 90 -23.78 -4.74 -27.32
N LYS A 91 -23.52 -5.25 -28.52
CA LYS A 91 -24.41 -5.01 -29.65
C LYS A 91 -24.92 -6.35 -30.15
N GLN A 92 -26.16 -6.59 -29.72
CA GLN A 92 -27.04 -7.63 -30.20
C GLN A 92 -27.05 -7.68 -31.73
N HIS A 93 -26.79 -8.88 -32.23
CA HIS A 93 -27.42 -9.58 -33.35
C HIS A 93 -28.44 -8.80 -34.22
N PRO A 94 -28.34 -8.95 -35.54
CA PRO A 94 -29.50 -9.32 -36.36
C PRO A 94 -29.40 -10.78 -36.83
N PRO A 95 -30.53 -11.45 -37.09
CA PRO A 95 -30.60 -12.85 -37.45
C PRO A 95 -29.91 -13.12 -38.78
N PHE A 96 -29.18 -14.24 -38.79
CA PHE A 96 -28.74 -14.95 -39.97
C PHE A 96 -29.95 -15.29 -40.84
N ASP A 97 -30.10 -14.61 -41.99
CA ASP A 97 -30.80 -15.15 -43.14
C ASP A 97 -29.77 -15.36 -44.25
N GLN A 98 -29.45 -16.63 -44.51
CA GLN A 98 -28.64 -17.11 -45.63
C GLN A 98 -29.40 -18.28 -46.28
N PRO A 99 -29.10 -18.64 -47.55
CA PRO A 99 -30.05 -18.55 -48.66
C PRO A 99 -30.54 -19.92 -49.17
N ARG A 100 -31.57 -19.89 -50.02
CA ARG A 100 -31.60 -20.70 -51.25
C ARG A 100 -32.47 -20.08 -52.33
#